data_AF-A0A958FIS4-F1
#
_entry.id   AF-A0A958FIS4-F1
#
_cell.length_a   1.000
_cell.length_b   1.000
_cell.length_c   1.000
_cell.angle_alpha   90.00
_cell.angle_beta   90.00
_cell.angle_gamma   90.00
#
_symmetry.space_group_name_H-M   'P 1'
#
loop_
_entity.id
_entity.type
_entity.pdbx_description
1 polymer ?
#
loop_
_entity_poly.entity_id
_entity_poly.type
_entity_poly.pdbx_seq_one_letter_code
_entity_poly.pdbx_strand_id
1 'polypeptide(L)'
;AVFNFASEEWLSKSEASYWPYRLSEPDNNEQRGGKEQFYGREALDNLPGIFANGDFSILTDWILMDRDFQEFPIDGYLRDRYDRLWMPVKGFGIGEAELYTQRADFYRMGLPAIEPRAIAYQGDDIWIGGIARGDGGLPGIARWPYQGPGWDYFRARFISRLPSDNVNDIAIQGDSVWFATDYGVSLYDSGNDRWSNYNLDKGLISNDVSDVEILGRYLYAAT
;
A
#
# COMPACT_ATOMS: atom_id res chain seq x y z
N ALA A 1 17.02 -25.13 -2.57
CA ALA A 1 18.07 -25.87 -3.29
C ALA A 1 19.34 -25.80 -2.46
N VAL A 2 20.12 -26.89 -2.41
CA VAL A 2 21.40 -26.94 -1.70
C VAL A 2 22.50 -26.98 -2.76
N PHE A 3 23.47 -26.07 -2.70
CA PHE A 3 24.57 -26.01 -3.66
C PHE A 3 25.70 -26.96 -3.20
N ASN A 4 26.13 -27.86 -4.08
CA ASN A 4 27.24 -28.76 -3.81
C ASN A 4 28.53 -28.23 -4.46
N PHE A 5 29.49 -27.80 -3.63
CA PHE A 5 30.75 -27.22 -4.09
C PHE A 5 31.68 -28.22 -4.82
N ALA A 6 31.50 -29.53 -4.66
CA ALA A 6 32.38 -30.53 -5.28
C ALA A 6 32.00 -30.88 -6.72
N SER A 7 30.78 -30.58 -7.15
CA SER A 7 30.27 -30.93 -8.49
C SER A 7 29.68 -29.75 -9.26
N GLU A 8 29.78 -28.52 -8.72
CA GLU A 8 29.30 -27.26 -9.31
C GLU A 8 27.86 -27.29 -9.87
N GLU A 9 26.99 -28.11 -9.29
CA GLU A 9 25.62 -28.31 -9.76
C GLU A 9 24.57 -28.04 -8.66
N TRP A 10 23.41 -27.57 -9.11
CA TRP A 10 22.24 -27.33 -8.27
C TRP A 10 21.38 -28.59 -8.18
N LEU A 11 21.31 -29.22 -7.00
CA LEU A 11 20.42 -30.36 -6.77
C LEU A 11 19.06 -29.89 -6.25
N SER A 12 18.02 -30.08 -7.07
CA SER A 12 16.62 -29.92 -6.69
C SER A 12 16.11 -31.22 -6.04
N LYS A 13 15.94 -31.22 -4.71
CA LYS A 13 15.13 -32.24 -4.04
C LYS A 13 13.71 -31.71 -3.88
N SER A 14 12.78 -32.24 -4.68
CA SER A 14 11.37 -32.20 -4.36
C SER A 14 10.84 -33.63 -4.44
N GLU A 15 10.63 -34.25 -3.28
CA GLU A 15 9.78 -35.44 -3.17
C GLU A 15 8.34 -35.00 -3.42
N ALA A 16 7.70 -35.56 -4.43
CA ALA A 16 6.31 -35.28 -4.73
C ALA A 16 5.40 -36.07 -3.77
N SER A 17 4.56 -35.37 -2.99
CA SER A 17 3.49 -36.00 -2.22
C SER A 17 2.36 -36.44 -3.16
N TYR A 18 1.98 -37.71 -3.03
CA TYR A 18 0.96 -38.39 -3.83
C TYR A 18 -0.44 -37.98 -3.32
N TRP A 19 -1.21 -37.21 -4.09
CA TRP A 19 -2.65 -36.98 -3.86
C TRP A 19 -3.47 -37.25 -5.13
N PRO A 20 -4.67 -37.87 -5.04
CA PRO A 20 -5.35 -38.51 -6.17
C PRO A 20 -6.39 -37.65 -6.89
N TYR A 21 -6.49 -36.35 -6.59
CA TYR A 21 -7.47 -35.47 -7.24
C TYR A 21 -6.86 -34.76 -8.45
N ARG A 22 -7.30 -35.15 -9.66
CA ARG A 22 -7.12 -34.35 -10.88
C ARG A 22 -8.27 -33.38 -11.02
N LEU A 23 -7.99 -32.08 -10.89
CA LEU A 23 -8.89 -31.03 -11.36
C LEU A 23 -8.84 -31.03 -12.90
N SER A 24 -9.98 -30.79 -13.53
CA SER A 24 -10.13 -30.75 -14.99
C SER A 24 -9.13 -29.78 -15.61
N GLU A 25 -8.25 -30.30 -16.45
CA GLU A 25 -7.31 -29.50 -17.23
C GLU A 25 -8.08 -28.65 -18.26
N PRO A 26 -7.77 -27.35 -18.39
CA PRO A 26 -8.33 -26.54 -19.47
C PRO A 26 -7.79 -27.03 -20.83
N ASP A 27 -8.62 -26.87 -21.87
CA ASP A 27 -8.37 -27.41 -23.21
C ASP A 27 -6.98 -27.05 -23.77
N ASN A 28 -6.30 -28.10 -24.26
CA ASN A 28 -4.92 -28.12 -24.73
C ASN A 28 -4.69 -27.29 -26.00
N ASN A 29 -4.66 -25.95 -25.93
CA ASN A 29 -4.15 -25.15 -27.05
C ASN A 29 -3.29 -23.92 -26.70
N GLU A 30 -2.83 -23.78 -25.45
CA GLU A 30 -1.84 -22.74 -25.11
C GLU A 30 -0.65 -23.31 -24.33
N GLN A 31 0.08 -24.26 -24.93
CA GLN A 31 1.42 -24.58 -24.43
C GLN A 31 2.45 -23.60 -25.00
N ARG A 32 2.69 -22.51 -24.25
CA ARG A 32 4.00 -21.84 -24.10
C ARG A 32 3.98 -20.85 -22.92
N GLY A 33 4.16 -21.37 -21.70
CA GLY A 33 4.47 -20.59 -20.51
C GLY A 33 4.62 -21.50 -19.29
N GLY A 34 5.80 -21.54 -18.67
CA GLY A 34 6.08 -22.43 -17.55
C GLY A 34 5.36 -22.07 -16.25
N LYS A 35 5.50 -22.97 -15.26
CA LYS A 35 5.26 -22.73 -13.83
C LYS A 35 5.53 -21.27 -13.44
N GLU A 36 4.61 -20.65 -12.69
CA GLU A 36 4.60 -19.23 -12.27
C GLU A 36 3.97 -18.26 -13.29
N GLN A 37 2.76 -18.57 -13.75
CA GLN A 37 1.92 -17.63 -14.51
C GLN A 37 1.11 -16.73 -13.54
N PHE A 38 1.03 -15.44 -13.85
CA PHE A 38 0.15 -14.51 -13.14
C PHE A 38 -1.28 -14.66 -13.66
N TYR A 39 -2.23 -14.77 -12.74
CA TYR A 39 -3.66 -14.83 -13.03
C TYR A 39 -4.29 -13.50 -12.63
N GLY A 40 -4.96 -12.84 -13.59
CA GLY A 40 -5.62 -11.55 -13.35
C GLY A 40 -6.89 -11.66 -12.50
N ARG A 41 -7.51 -10.51 -12.24
CA ARG A 41 -8.64 -10.35 -11.30
C ARG A 41 -9.79 -11.34 -11.52
N GLU A 42 -10.14 -11.62 -12.78
CA GLU A 42 -11.24 -12.55 -13.13
C GLU A 42 -10.98 -13.99 -12.65
N ALA A 43 -9.72 -14.38 -12.47
CA ALA A 43 -9.38 -15.72 -12.03
C ALA A 43 -9.48 -15.92 -10.51
N LEU A 44 -9.63 -14.83 -9.74
CA LEU A 44 -9.74 -14.88 -8.28
C LEU A 44 -11.01 -15.63 -7.84
N ASP A 45 -12.09 -15.54 -8.62
CA ASP A 45 -13.36 -16.23 -8.33
C ASP A 45 -13.25 -17.76 -8.37
N ASN A 46 -12.15 -18.30 -8.91
CA ASN A 46 -11.87 -19.73 -8.92
C ASN A 46 -11.17 -20.23 -7.63
N LEU A 47 -10.76 -19.32 -6.74
CA LEU A 47 -10.11 -19.68 -5.49
C LEU A 47 -11.14 -20.04 -4.40
N PRO A 48 -10.77 -20.88 -3.42
CA PRO A 48 -11.58 -21.05 -2.22
C PRO A 48 -11.65 -19.72 -1.45
N GLY A 49 -12.60 -19.60 -0.51
CA GLY A 49 -12.63 -18.47 0.41
C GLY A 49 -11.32 -18.36 1.17
N ILE A 50 -10.66 -17.19 1.09
CA ILE A 50 -9.43 -16.89 1.82
C ILE A 50 -9.77 -15.92 2.94
N PHE A 51 -9.21 -16.18 4.13
CA PHE A 51 -9.41 -15.35 5.31
C PHE A 51 -8.13 -14.58 5.62
N ALA A 52 -8.23 -13.25 5.65
CA ALA A 52 -7.13 -12.42 6.12
C ALA A 52 -6.85 -12.64 7.62
N ASN A 53 -5.59 -12.49 7.99
CA ASN A 53 -5.11 -12.47 9.37
C ASN A 53 -4.98 -11.02 9.89
N GLY A 54 -4.90 -10.88 11.21
CA GLY A 54 -4.61 -9.60 11.87
C GLY A 54 -5.74 -8.58 11.76
N ASP A 55 -5.39 -7.34 11.43
CA ASP A 55 -6.29 -6.19 11.34
C ASP A 55 -7.00 -6.09 9.96
N PHE A 56 -7.03 -7.19 9.20
CA PHE A 56 -7.50 -7.21 7.82
C PHE A 56 -8.71 -8.13 7.63
N SER A 57 -9.52 -7.84 6.62
CA SER A 57 -10.65 -8.67 6.18
C SER A 57 -10.72 -8.68 4.65
N ILE A 58 -11.15 -9.80 4.06
CA ILE A 58 -11.39 -9.89 2.61
C ILE A 58 -12.89 -9.88 2.37
N LEU A 59 -13.37 -8.93 1.58
CA LEU A 59 -14.77 -8.83 1.18
C LEU A 59 -15.05 -9.69 -0.06
N THR A 60 -16.34 -9.90 -0.37
CA THR A 60 -16.83 -10.81 -1.42
C THR A 60 -16.25 -10.55 -2.83
N ASP A 61 -15.85 -9.31 -3.14
CA ASP A 61 -15.31 -8.91 -4.46
C ASP A 61 -13.78 -8.83 -4.47
N TRP A 62 -13.09 -9.64 -3.66
CA TRP A 62 -11.63 -9.63 -3.54
C TRP A 62 -11.07 -8.24 -3.24
N ILE A 63 -11.69 -7.60 -2.25
CA ILE A 63 -11.27 -6.31 -1.71
C ILE A 63 -10.71 -6.58 -0.32
N LEU A 64 -9.43 -6.26 -0.14
CA LEU A 64 -8.81 -6.21 1.18
C LEU A 64 -9.31 -4.96 1.90
N MET A 65 -9.80 -5.12 3.11
CA MET A 65 -10.21 -4.02 3.98
C MET A 65 -9.36 -4.03 5.25
N ASP A 66 -8.86 -2.87 5.67
CA ASP A 66 -8.17 -2.71 6.95
C ASP A 66 -9.11 -2.26 8.07
N ARG A 67 -8.57 -2.11 9.28
CA ARG A 67 -9.30 -1.65 10.48
C ARG A 67 -9.92 -0.25 10.35
N ASP A 68 -9.40 0.56 9.44
CA ASP A 68 -9.85 1.94 9.20
C ASP A 68 -10.91 1.99 8.09
N PHE A 69 -11.46 0.82 7.71
CA PHE A 69 -12.41 0.63 6.61
C PHE A 69 -11.87 1.08 5.25
N GLN A 70 -10.55 1.10 5.10
CA GLN A 70 -9.94 1.41 3.81
C GLN A 70 -9.92 0.17 2.94
N GLU A 71 -10.39 0.34 1.71
CA GLU A 71 -10.51 -0.72 0.73
C GLU A 71 -9.35 -0.70 -0.27
N PHE A 72 -8.83 -1.88 -0.56
CA PHE A 72 -7.72 -2.12 -1.48
C PHE A 72 -8.04 -3.32 -2.39
N PRO A 73 -8.26 -3.10 -3.69
CA PRO A 73 -8.54 -4.18 -4.63
C PRO A 73 -7.36 -5.16 -4.74
N ILE A 74 -7.65 -6.46 -4.66
CA ILE A 74 -6.69 -7.51 -5.02
C ILE A 74 -6.78 -7.72 -6.54
N ASP A 75 -5.67 -7.53 -7.27
CA ASP A 75 -5.69 -7.49 -8.74
C ASP A 75 -5.50 -8.86 -9.40
N GLY A 76 -5.16 -9.87 -8.62
CA GLY A 76 -4.91 -11.22 -9.12
C GLY A 76 -4.06 -12.02 -8.15
N TYR A 77 -3.46 -13.10 -8.65
CA TYR A 77 -2.54 -13.91 -7.87
C TYR A 77 -1.49 -14.61 -8.74
N LEU A 78 -0.36 -14.93 -8.13
CA LEU A 78 0.63 -15.86 -8.65
C LEU A 78 0.73 -17.04 -7.69
N ARG A 79 0.63 -18.26 -8.21
CA ARG A 79 0.84 -19.48 -7.42
C ARG A 79 2.29 -19.93 -7.54
N ASP A 80 2.97 -20.04 -6.41
CA ASP A 80 4.33 -20.55 -6.36
C ASP A 80 4.38 -22.09 -6.31
N ARG A 81 5.57 -22.66 -6.37
CA ARG A 81 5.78 -24.12 -6.32
C ARG A 81 5.42 -24.78 -4.98
N TYR A 82 5.15 -24.00 -3.95
CA TYR A 82 4.80 -24.45 -2.60
C TYR A 82 3.30 -24.28 -2.31
N ASP A 83 2.49 -24.03 -3.33
CA ASP A 83 1.05 -23.78 -3.21
C ASP A 83 0.69 -22.56 -2.36
N ARG A 84 1.60 -21.59 -2.30
CA ARG A 84 1.32 -20.26 -1.78
C ARG A 84 0.86 -19.36 -2.91
N LEU A 85 -0.11 -18.50 -2.59
CA LEU A 85 -0.61 -17.48 -3.47
C LEU A 85 0.01 -16.14 -3.09
N TRP A 86 0.60 -15.49 -4.08
CA TRP A 86 1.11 -14.14 -3.99
C TRP A 86 0.12 -13.20 -4.67
N MET A 87 -0.55 -12.37 -3.89
CA MET A 87 -1.66 -11.52 -4.33
C MET A 87 -1.23 -10.06 -4.34
N PRO A 88 -0.98 -9.43 -5.50
CA PRO A 88 -0.78 -7.99 -5.55
C PRO A 88 -2.06 -7.26 -5.15
N VAL A 89 -1.91 -6.27 -4.28
CA VAL A 89 -3.00 -5.47 -3.73
C VAL A 89 -2.78 -4.00 -4.10
N LYS A 90 -3.66 -3.46 -4.96
CA LYS A 90 -3.52 -2.12 -5.53
C LYS A 90 -3.49 -1.06 -4.43
N GLY A 91 -2.40 -0.29 -4.38
CA GLY A 91 -2.22 0.79 -3.41
C GLY A 91 -1.96 0.34 -1.98
N PHE A 92 -1.72 -0.95 -1.76
CA PHE A 92 -1.37 -1.50 -0.45
C PHE A 92 -0.01 -2.18 -0.49
N GLY A 93 0.15 -3.18 -1.36
CA GLY A 93 1.34 -4.01 -1.39
C GLY A 93 1.07 -5.44 -1.87
N ILE A 94 1.47 -6.43 -1.09
CA ILE A 94 1.33 -7.85 -1.44
C ILE A 94 0.71 -8.66 -0.31
N GLY A 95 -0.15 -9.61 -0.66
CA GLY A 95 -0.66 -10.64 0.22
C GLY A 95 0.01 -11.98 -0.06
N GLU A 96 0.34 -12.72 0.99
CA GLU A 96 0.79 -14.11 0.92
C GLU A 96 -0.30 -14.98 1.54
N ALA A 97 -0.88 -15.90 0.76
CA ALA A 97 -1.90 -16.82 1.23
C ALA A 97 -1.52 -18.28 1.04
N GLU A 98 -1.96 -19.12 1.97
CA GLU A 98 -1.77 -20.57 1.89
C GLU A 98 -3.09 -21.25 1.52
N LEU A 99 -3.09 -22.04 0.44
CA LEU A 99 -4.30 -22.75 -0.01
C LEU A 99 -4.77 -23.83 0.99
N TYR A 100 -3.86 -24.37 1.80
CA TYR A 100 -4.19 -25.42 2.76
C TYR A 100 -4.92 -24.86 3.99
N THR A 101 -4.39 -23.79 4.57
CA THR A 101 -4.96 -23.16 5.77
C THR A 101 -6.02 -22.10 5.44
N GLN A 102 -6.10 -21.68 4.17
CA GLN A 102 -6.95 -20.59 3.68
C GLN A 102 -6.72 -19.29 4.44
N ARG A 103 -5.49 -19.09 4.93
CA ARG A 103 -5.07 -17.88 5.65
C ARG A 103 -4.19 -17.02 4.76
N ALA A 104 -4.33 -15.71 4.89
CA ALA A 104 -3.53 -14.73 4.18
C ALA A 104 -2.98 -13.65 5.12
N ASP A 105 -1.69 -13.39 4.99
CA ASP A 105 -1.00 -12.25 5.59
C ASP A 105 -0.79 -11.17 4.53
N PHE A 106 -0.87 -9.91 4.93
CA PHE A 106 -0.78 -8.76 4.02
C PHE A 106 0.30 -7.78 4.46
N TYR A 107 1.12 -7.37 3.51
CA TYR A 107 2.28 -6.52 3.75
C TYR A 107 2.15 -5.24 2.96
N ARG A 108 2.15 -4.10 3.67
CA ARG A 108 2.23 -2.78 3.05
C ARG A 108 3.63 -2.60 2.50
N MET A 109 3.77 -2.49 1.18
CA MET A 109 5.08 -2.40 0.55
C MET A 109 5.17 -1.30 -0.50
N GLY A 110 6.32 -0.65 -0.48
CA GLY A 110 6.74 0.34 -1.47
C GLY A 110 6.09 1.71 -1.31
N LEU A 111 6.55 2.65 -2.12
CA LEU A 111 5.84 3.89 -2.31
C LEU A 111 4.62 3.60 -3.21
N PRO A 112 3.44 4.17 -2.91
CA PRO A 112 2.35 4.18 -3.86
C PRO A 112 2.79 4.96 -5.11
N ALA A 113 2.00 4.91 -6.18
CA ALA A 113 2.26 5.70 -7.38
C ALA A 113 2.02 7.20 -7.12
N ILE A 114 2.82 7.80 -6.24
CA ILE A 114 2.88 9.22 -5.95
C ILE A 114 3.89 9.83 -6.92
N GLU A 115 3.57 11.00 -7.48
CA GLU A 115 4.56 11.92 -8.05
C GLU A 115 5.12 12.77 -6.90
N PRO A 116 6.27 12.39 -6.30
CA PRO A 116 6.74 13.06 -5.10
C PRO A 116 7.11 14.51 -5.43
N ARG A 117 6.60 15.43 -4.61
CA ARG A 117 6.94 16.86 -4.65
C ARG A 117 7.75 17.27 -3.43
N ALA A 118 7.48 16.63 -2.30
CA ALA A 118 8.05 16.99 -1.01
C ALA A 118 8.49 15.74 -0.23
N ILE A 119 9.60 15.89 0.49
CA ILE A 119 10.10 14.90 1.44
C ILE A 119 10.57 15.63 2.69
N ALA A 120 10.17 15.15 3.87
CA ALA A 120 10.54 15.77 5.13
C ALA A 120 10.79 14.70 6.20
N TYR A 121 11.68 15.01 7.15
CA TYR A 121 12.04 14.11 8.25
C TYR A 121 11.33 14.52 9.53
N GLN A 122 10.71 13.55 10.21
CA GLN A 122 10.18 13.70 11.55
C GLN A 122 10.96 12.78 12.50
N GLY A 123 12.03 13.29 13.10
CA GLY A 123 12.98 12.41 13.78
C GLY A 123 13.60 11.44 12.78
N ASP A 124 13.41 10.14 12.98
CA ASP A 124 13.88 9.07 12.07
C ASP A 124 12.82 8.67 11.01
N ASP A 125 11.59 9.17 11.13
CA ASP A 125 10.53 8.87 10.17
C ASP A 125 10.62 9.77 8.95
N ILE A 126 10.21 9.23 7.80
CA ILE A 126 10.23 9.95 6.53
C ILE A 126 8.80 10.17 6.07
N TRP A 127 8.46 11.42 5.82
CA TRP A 127 7.21 11.83 5.18
C TRP A 127 7.46 12.15 3.72
N ILE A 128 6.59 11.64 2.85
CA ILE A 128 6.61 11.90 1.41
C ILE A 128 5.22 12.38 1.00
N GLY A 129 5.18 13.53 0.36
CA GLY A 129 3.97 14.14 -0.18
C GLY A 129 4.11 14.36 -1.68
N GLY A 130 3.02 14.20 -2.40
CA GLY A 130 2.98 14.49 -3.82
C GLY A 130 1.59 14.38 -4.39
N ILE A 131 1.50 14.19 -5.70
CA ILE A 131 0.23 13.92 -6.37
C ILE A 131 0.05 12.42 -6.54
N ALA A 132 -1.09 11.89 -6.16
CA ALA A 132 -1.45 10.51 -6.49
C ALA A 132 -1.66 10.35 -8.01
N ARG A 133 -0.89 9.48 -8.67
CA ARG A 133 -1.16 9.10 -10.08
C ARG A 133 -2.37 8.18 -10.16
N GLY A 134 -3.26 8.45 -11.11
CA GLY A 134 -4.34 7.53 -11.49
C GLY A 134 -5.72 7.98 -11.06
N ASP A 135 -6.64 7.03 -11.02
CA ASP A 135 -8.09 7.16 -10.96
C ASP A 135 -8.66 7.58 -9.58
N GLY A 136 -7.98 8.48 -8.87
CA GLY A 136 -8.48 9.11 -7.63
C GLY A 136 -8.58 8.21 -6.40
N GLY A 137 -7.98 7.01 -6.46
CA GLY A 137 -8.03 6.00 -5.38
C GLY A 137 -6.73 5.80 -4.60
N LEU A 138 -5.60 6.32 -5.11
CA LEU A 138 -4.29 6.14 -4.50
C LEU A 138 -3.97 7.28 -3.51
N PRO A 139 -3.20 7.00 -2.45
CA PRO A 139 -2.76 8.02 -1.49
C PRO A 139 -1.75 8.98 -2.11
N GLY A 140 -1.89 10.28 -1.82
CA GLY A 140 -0.89 11.30 -2.15
C GLY A 140 0.10 11.61 -1.01
N ILE A 141 -0.13 11.02 0.18
CA ILE A 141 0.74 11.15 1.35
C ILE A 141 1.16 9.77 1.83
N ALA A 142 2.46 9.58 2.02
CA ALA A 142 3.05 8.37 2.57
C ALA A 142 4.02 8.70 3.71
N ARG A 143 4.06 7.84 4.72
CA ARG A 143 5.04 7.89 5.82
C ARG A 143 5.76 6.55 5.90
N TRP A 144 7.08 6.61 6.03
CA TRP A 144 7.92 5.48 6.40
C TRP A 144 8.32 5.60 7.87
N PRO A 145 7.67 4.86 8.78
CA PRO A 145 8.09 4.77 10.18
C PRO A 145 9.39 3.97 10.32
N TYR A 146 10.38 4.49 11.05
CA TYR A 146 11.67 3.80 11.25
C TYR A 146 11.53 2.49 12.03
N GLN A 147 10.63 2.44 13.02
CA GLN A 147 10.41 1.28 13.88
C GLN A 147 9.19 0.43 13.46
N GLY A 148 8.50 0.80 12.39
CA GLY A 148 7.23 0.20 11.97
C GLY A 148 7.37 -0.80 10.82
N PRO A 149 6.40 -1.71 10.67
CA PRO A 149 6.37 -2.62 9.53
C PRO A 149 5.82 -1.89 8.29
N GLY A 150 6.70 -1.48 7.38
CA GLY A 150 6.32 -0.97 6.05
C GLY A 150 5.86 0.48 6.03
N TRP A 151 4.99 0.83 5.08
CA TRP A 151 4.55 2.19 4.81
C TRP A 151 3.15 2.48 5.38
N ASP A 152 2.95 3.69 5.89
CA ASP A 152 1.65 4.26 6.22
C ASP A 152 1.19 5.20 5.11
N TYR A 153 -0.11 5.16 4.79
CA TYR A 153 -0.69 5.95 3.71
C TYR A 153 -1.86 6.77 4.23
N PHE A 154 -1.93 8.03 3.80
CA PHE A 154 -3.01 8.93 4.18
C PHE A 154 -3.77 9.38 2.94
N ARG A 155 -5.11 9.33 3.04
CA ARG A 155 -6.03 9.61 1.94
C ARG A 155 -7.10 10.58 2.37
N ALA A 156 -7.27 11.65 1.59
CA ALA A 156 -8.27 12.68 1.86
C ALA A 156 -9.68 12.10 1.99
N ARG A 157 -10.03 11.15 1.11
CA ARG A 157 -11.37 10.52 1.11
C ARG A 157 -11.76 9.80 2.41
N PHE A 158 -10.78 9.41 3.23
CA PHE A 158 -11.02 8.68 4.49
C PHE A 158 -10.72 9.53 5.72
N ILE A 159 -10.18 10.75 5.55
CA ILE A 159 -9.75 11.62 6.64
C ILE A 159 -10.53 12.93 6.54
N SER A 160 -11.57 13.06 7.37
CA SER A 160 -12.52 14.19 7.33
C SER A 160 -11.88 15.59 7.43
N ARG A 161 -10.69 15.71 8.01
CA ARG A 161 -9.95 16.98 8.18
C ARG A 161 -8.74 17.11 7.26
N LEU A 162 -8.67 16.28 6.22
CA LEU A 162 -7.71 16.36 5.13
C LEU A 162 -8.50 16.55 3.82
N PRO A 163 -8.77 17.79 3.39
CA PRO A 163 -9.60 18.03 2.22
C PRO A 163 -8.92 17.68 0.89
N SER A 164 -7.59 17.66 0.86
CA SER A 164 -6.78 17.21 -0.28
C SER A 164 -5.58 16.42 0.25
N ASP A 165 -5.25 15.33 -0.43
CA ASP A 165 -4.00 14.59 -0.26
C ASP A 165 -3.01 14.84 -1.40
N ASN A 166 -3.32 15.77 -2.32
CA ASN A 166 -2.32 16.35 -3.21
C ASN A 166 -1.46 17.34 -2.41
N VAL A 167 -0.19 16.99 -2.23
CA VAL A 167 0.75 17.77 -1.42
C VAL A 167 1.78 18.45 -2.31
N ASN A 168 1.91 19.76 -2.13
CA ASN A 168 2.89 20.60 -2.80
C ASN A 168 4.18 20.69 -1.99
N ASP A 169 4.07 20.81 -0.67
CA ASP A 169 5.20 20.92 0.24
C ASP A 169 4.88 20.42 1.67
N ILE A 170 5.92 20.09 2.45
CA ILE A 170 5.81 19.59 3.83
C ILE A 170 6.78 20.31 4.76
N ALA A 171 6.27 20.88 5.85
CA ALA A 171 7.07 21.46 6.93
C ALA A 171 6.82 20.76 8.27
N ILE A 172 7.88 20.51 9.05
CA ILE A 172 7.81 19.73 10.29
C ILE A 172 8.39 20.51 11.47
N GLN A 173 7.67 20.49 12.60
CA GLN A 173 8.17 21.00 13.88
C GLN A 173 7.68 20.11 15.04
N GLY A 174 8.59 19.32 15.60
CA GLY A 174 8.26 18.34 16.64
C GLY A 174 7.20 17.35 16.15
N ASP A 175 6.09 17.25 16.87
CA ASP A 175 4.99 16.33 16.53
C ASP A 175 4.02 16.88 15.47
N SER A 176 4.24 18.12 15.02
CA SER A 176 3.41 18.80 14.02
C SER A 176 3.99 18.62 12.62
N VAL A 177 3.21 18.02 11.72
CA VAL A 177 3.51 17.87 10.30
C VAL A 177 2.51 18.70 9.51
N TRP A 178 3.01 19.72 8.80
CA TRP A 178 2.21 20.65 8.01
C TRP A 178 2.34 20.30 6.54
N PHE A 179 1.22 20.27 5.84
CA PHE A 179 1.12 19.95 4.42
C PHE A 179 0.52 21.14 3.68
N ALA A 180 1.25 21.67 2.70
CA ALA A 180 0.70 22.57 1.69
C ALA A 180 -0.12 21.74 0.69
N THR A 181 -1.41 22.04 0.55
CA THR A 181 -2.31 21.28 -0.31
C THR A 181 -3.15 22.20 -1.20
N ASP A 182 -3.78 21.62 -2.23
CA ASP A 182 -4.69 22.34 -3.14
C ASP A 182 -5.96 22.89 -2.44
N TYR A 183 -6.23 22.45 -1.20
CA TYR A 183 -7.39 22.87 -0.39
C TYR A 183 -6.98 23.33 1.02
N GLY A 184 -5.90 24.11 1.09
CA GLY A 184 -5.42 24.80 2.28
C GLY A 184 -4.19 24.15 2.89
N VAL A 185 -3.87 24.56 4.11
CA VAL A 185 -2.80 23.95 4.92
C VAL A 185 -3.41 22.89 5.83
N SER A 186 -2.97 21.64 5.69
CA SER A 186 -3.39 20.55 6.59
C SER A 186 -2.32 20.29 7.64
N LEU A 187 -2.72 20.10 8.89
CA LEU A 187 -1.85 19.79 10.02
C LEU A 187 -2.18 18.38 10.52
N TYR A 188 -1.15 17.54 10.60
CA TYR A 188 -1.18 16.29 11.32
C TYR A 188 -0.39 16.41 12.63
N ASP A 189 -1.10 16.22 13.75
CA ASP A 189 -0.51 16.02 15.07
C ASP A 189 -0.25 14.53 15.27
N SER A 190 0.99 14.14 15.04
CA SER A 190 1.46 12.76 15.15
C SER A 190 1.46 12.22 16.59
N GLY A 191 1.49 13.10 17.60
CA GLY A 191 1.46 12.71 19.01
C GLY A 191 0.07 12.27 19.48
N ASN A 192 -0.98 12.81 18.85
CA ASN A 192 -2.38 12.49 19.18
C ASN A 192 -3.16 11.80 18.05
N ASP A 193 -2.52 11.53 16.91
CA ASP A 193 -3.12 11.00 15.68
C ASP A 193 -4.33 11.83 15.22
N ARG A 194 -4.12 13.15 15.07
CA ARG A 194 -5.21 14.09 14.76
C ARG A 194 -4.89 14.97 13.57
N TRP A 195 -5.88 15.10 12.70
CA TRP A 195 -5.86 16.02 11.58
C TRP A 195 -6.59 17.34 11.89
N SER A 196 -6.11 18.43 11.31
CA SER A 196 -6.76 19.74 11.26
C SER A 196 -6.49 20.38 9.90
N ASN A 197 -7.34 21.30 9.47
CA ASN A 197 -7.16 22.03 8.22
C ASN A 197 -7.43 23.52 8.41
N TYR A 198 -6.61 24.32 7.75
CA TYR A 198 -6.70 25.76 7.67
C TYR A 198 -6.91 26.11 6.20
N ASN A 199 -8.00 26.82 5.91
CA ASN A 199 -8.39 27.24 4.57
C ASN A 199 -8.89 28.69 4.62
N LEU A 200 -9.52 29.18 3.54
CA LEU A 200 -10.12 30.51 3.46
C LEU A 200 -11.00 30.86 4.68
N ASP A 201 -11.82 29.91 5.15
CA ASP A 201 -12.72 30.11 6.31
C ASP A 201 -11.95 30.28 7.64
N LYS A 202 -10.67 29.90 7.66
CA LYS A 202 -9.76 30.04 8.80
C LYS A 202 -8.76 31.19 8.64
N GLY A 203 -8.91 32.01 7.59
CA GLY A 203 -8.15 33.23 7.40
C GLY A 203 -6.96 33.13 6.45
N LEU A 204 -6.79 32.02 5.71
CA LEU A 204 -5.89 31.99 4.57
C LEU A 204 -6.42 32.89 3.44
N ILE A 205 -5.50 33.41 2.63
CA ILE A 205 -5.84 34.31 1.51
C ILE A 205 -6.31 33.52 0.28
N SER A 206 -5.77 32.32 0.09
CA SER A 206 -6.15 31.37 -0.96
C SER A 206 -6.06 29.94 -0.41
N ASN A 207 -6.86 29.04 -0.98
CA ASN A 207 -6.84 27.61 -0.65
C ASN A 207 -5.75 26.85 -1.40
N ASP A 208 -5.27 27.38 -2.52
CA ASP A 208 -4.19 26.75 -3.28
C ASP A 208 -2.87 27.11 -2.61
N VAL A 209 -2.31 26.18 -1.83
CA VAL A 209 -1.06 26.42 -1.09
C VAL A 209 0.08 25.70 -1.82
N SER A 210 1.04 26.49 -2.30
CA SER A 210 2.17 26.02 -3.10
C SER A 210 3.39 25.63 -2.26
N ASP A 211 3.58 26.25 -1.10
CA ASP A 211 4.79 26.08 -0.27
C ASP A 211 4.49 26.39 1.20
N VAL A 212 5.17 25.73 2.14
CA VAL A 212 5.04 26.01 3.58
C VAL A 212 6.40 25.99 4.28
N GLU A 213 6.70 26.99 5.10
CA GLU A 213 7.97 27.03 5.83
C GLU A 213 7.80 27.50 7.27
N ILE A 214 8.53 26.88 8.19
CA ILE A 214 8.46 27.20 9.62
C ILE A 214 9.68 28.03 10.03
N LEU A 215 9.42 29.23 10.55
CA LEU A 215 10.45 30.09 11.11
C LEU A 215 10.11 30.46 12.56
N GLY A 216 10.80 29.80 13.50
CA GLY A 216 10.59 29.98 14.92
C GLY A 216 9.21 29.49 15.36
N ARG A 217 8.30 30.42 15.65
CA ARG A 217 6.90 30.14 16.07
C ARG A 217 5.86 30.45 15.01
N TYR A 218 6.31 30.81 13.81
CA TYR A 218 5.44 31.21 12.71
C TYR A 218 5.54 30.21 11.57
N LEU A 219 4.40 29.89 10.98
CA LEU A 219 4.28 29.15 9.73
C LEU A 219 4.00 30.17 8.62
N TYR A 220 4.81 30.13 7.58
CA TYR A 220 4.63 30.89 6.35
C TYR A 220 4.02 29.95 5.32
N ALA A 221 2.99 30.41 4.60
CA ALA A 221 2.35 29.66 3.53
C ALA A 221 2.35 30.53 2.27
N ALA A 222 2.84 30.00 1.15
CA ALA A 222 2.79 30.65 -0.14
C ALA A 222 1.51 30.20 -0.87
N THR A 223 0.62 31.15 -1.14
CA THR A 223 -0.71 30.92 -1.71
C THR A 223 -0.97 31.74 -2.97
#